data_AF-A0A9D2C9L4-F1
#
_entry.id   AF-A0A9D2C9L4-F1
#
_cell.length_a   1.000
_cell.length_b   1.000
_cell.length_c   1.000
_cell.angle_alpha   90.00
_cell.angle_beta   90.00
_cell.angle_gamma   90.00
#
_symmetry.space_group_name_H-M   'P 1'
#
loop_
_entity.id
_entity.type
_entity.pdbx_description
1 polymer ?
#
loop_
_entity_poly.entity_id
_entity_poly.type
_entity_poly.pdbx_seq_one_letter_code
_entity_poly.pdbx_strand_id
1 'polypeptide(L)'
;MNTRDEILNAFEELIIEQGERAATISGVAAAAGVSKGGLLYHFGSKDALVSGLADRFSEQIESETLRLHQIENPVEVFLQESLGVHHPMDRTFIALIGLAQLGEHQVAKDALA
;
A
#
# COMPACT_ATOMS: atom_id res chain seq x y z
N MET A 1 1.38 -4.64 16.18
CA MET A 1 1.25 -4.91 14.74
C MET A 1 0.30 -6.06 14.55
N ASN A 2 -0.61 -5.94 13.58
CA ASN A 2 -1.59 -6.97 13.23
C ASN A 2 -1.05 -7.77 12.04
N THR A 3 -1.27 -9.09 12.00
CA THR A 3 -0.90 -9.96 10.87
C THR A 3 -1.42 -9.44 9.53
N ARG A 4 -2.61 -8.81 9.51
CA ARG A 4 -3.14 -8.14 8.30
C ARG A 4 -2.18 -7.07 7.77
N ASP A 5 -1.54 -6.31 8.67
CA ASP A 5 -0.62 -5.25 8.27
C ASP A 5 0.72 -5.78 7.79
N GLU A 6 1.23 -6.84 8.43
CA GLU A 6 2.47 -7.52 8.04
C GLU A 6 2.34 -8.10 6.62
N ILE A 7 1.18 -8.69 6.30
CA ILE A 7 0.87 -9.19 4.96
C ILE A 7 0.92 -8.06 3.92
N LEU A 8 0.26 -6.92 4.19
CA LEU A 8 0.26 -5.79 3.26
C LEU A 8 1.65 -5.15 3.14
N ASN A 9 2.44 -5.11 4.22
CA ASN A 9 3.82 -4.62 4.16
C ASN A 9 4.69 -5.49 3.24
N ALA A 10 4.59 -6.82 3.38
CA ALA A 10 5.30 -7.75 2.52
C ALA A 10 4.81 -7.65 1.06
N PHE A 11 3.52 -7.40 0.84
CA PHE A 11 2.96 -7.20 -0.49
C PHE A 11 3.51 -5.94 -1.16
N GLU A 12 3.52 -4.80 -0.46
CA GLU A 12 4.11 -3.53 -0.92
C GLU A 12 5.58 -3.71 -1.30
N GLU A 13 6.37 -4.32 -0.41
CA GLU A 13 7.81 -4.51 -0.60
C GLU A 13 8.11 -5.40 -1.82
N LEU A 14 7.38 -6.51 -1.98
CA LEU A 14 7.51 -7.36 -3.16
C LEU A 14 7.17 -6.64 -4.46
N ILE A 15 6.13 -5.80 -4.47
CA ILE A 15 5.76 -5.02 -5.67
C ILE A 15 6.88 -4.04 -6.01
N ILE A 16 7.45 -3.34 -5.02
CA ILE A 16 8.47 -2.32 -5.23
C ILE A 16 9.79 -2.93 -5.69
N GLU A 17 10.22 -4.02 -5.05
CA GLU A 17 11.53 -4.61 -5.32
C GLU A 17 11.53 -5.51 -6.55
N GLN A 18 10.44 -6.24 -6.78
CA GLN A 18 10.41 -7.37 -7.73
C GLN A 18 9.26 -7.27 -8.75
N GLY A 19 8.42 -6.24 -8.63
CA GLY A 19 7.26 -6.03 -9.50
C GLY A 19 6.08 -6.94 -9.19
N GLU A 20 4.94 -6.62 -9.80
CA GLU A 20 3.66 -7.29 -9.57
C GLU A 20 3.70 -8.82 -9.72
N ARG A 21 4.49 -9.33 -10.68
CA ARG A 21 4.56 -10.76 -10.98
C ARG A 21 5.10 -11.59 -9.82
N ALA A 22 5.99 -11.02 -9.01
CA ALA A 22 6.53 -11.67 -7.82
C ALA A 22 5.53 -11.69 -6.65
N ALA A 23 4.60 -10.72 -6.63
CA ALA A 23 3.61 -10.50 -5.58
C ALA A 23 2.40 -11.47 -5.69
N THR A 24 2.70 -12.77 -5.83
CA THR A 24 1.70 -13.86 -5.81
C THR A 24 1.26 -14.15 -4.37
N ILE A 25 0.10 -14.78 -4.18
CA ILE A 25 -0.37 -15.22 -2.85
C ILE A 25 0.71 -16.04 -2.10
N SER A 26 1.38 -16.96 -2.78
CA SER A 26 2.44 -17.76 -2.15
C SER A 26 3.69 -16.93 -1.85
N GLY A 27 4.07 -16.01 -2.75
CA GLY A 27 5.21 -15.11 -2.56
C GLY A 27 5.00 -14.17 -1.37
N VAL A 28 3.82 -13.55 -1.27
CA VAL A 28 3.45 -12.67 -0.16
C VAL A 28 3.38 -13.44 1.15
N ALA A 29 2.80 -14.65 1.16
CA ALA A 29 2.76 -15.48 2.37
C ALA A 29 4.17 -15.81 2.88
N ALA A 30 5.08 -16.18 1.98
CA ALA A 30 6.46 -16.46 2.31
C ALA A 30 7.19 -15.22 2.86
N ALA A 31 7.04 -14.07 2.20
CA ALA A 31 7.64 -12.81 2.62
C ALA A 31 7.10 -12.31 3.97
N ALA A 32 5.80 -12.47 4.22
CA ALA A 32 5.15 -12.11 5.48
C ALA A 32 5.38 -13.13 6.61
N GLY A 33 6.05 -14.27 6.35
CA GLY A 33 6.28 -15.30 7.36
C GLY A 33 5.01 -16.04 7.81
N VAL A 34 3.97 -16.06 6.98
CA VAL A 34 2.68 -16.72 7.28
C VAL A 34 2.42 -17.90 6.35
N SER A 35 1.50 -18.79 6.74
CA SER A 35 1.05 -19.84 5.82
C SER A 35 0.13 -19.27 4.73
N LYS A 36 0.05 -19.96 3.57
CA LYS A 36 -0.90 -19.60 2.51
C LYS A 36 -2.35 -19.55 3.01
N GLY A 37 -2.74 -20.50 3.87
CA GLY A 37 -4.08 -20.52 4.48
C GLY A 37 -4.29 -19.35 5.45
N GLY A 38 -3.26 -18.98 6.22
CA GLY A 38 -3.30 -17.81 7.11
C GLY A 38 -3.42 -16.49 6.34
N LEU A 39 -2.72 -16.35 5.21
CA LEU A 39 -2.90 -15.19 4.34
C LEU A 39 -4.32 -15.15 3.76
N LEU A 40 -4.81 -16.26 3.22
CA LEU A 40 -6.14 -16.33 2.61
C LEU A 40 -7.28 -16.09 3.62
N TYR A 41 -7.05 -16.34 4.91
CA TYR A 41 -7.97 -15.97 5.97
C TYR A 41 -8.15 -14.46 6.09
N HIS A 42 -7.08 -13.67 5.91
CA HIS A 42 -7.13 -12.20 5.95
C HIS A 42 -7.51 -11.58 4.60
N PHE A 43 -7.01 -12.16 3.50
CA PHE A 43 -7.23 -11.67 2.15
C PHE A 43 -7.56 -12.83 1.22
N GLY A 44 -8.84 -13.01 0.92
CA GLY A 44 -9.34 -14.17 0.16
C GLY A 44 -8.85 -14.29 -1.28
N SER A 45 -8.19 -13.26 -1.82
CA SER A 45 -7.64 -13.24 -3.18
C SER A 45 -6.52 -12.21 -3.32
N LYS A 46 -5.83 -12.22 -4.47
CA LYS A 46 -4.86 -11.16 -4.81
C LYS A 46 -5.57 -9.80 -4.94
N ASP A 47 -6.77 -9.76 -5.53
CA ASP A 47 -7.57 -8.53 -5.60
C ASP A 47 -7.94 -7.99 -4.21
N ALA A 48 -8.16 -8.88 -3.23
CA ALA A 48 -8.39 -8.46 -1.85
C ALA A 48 -7.14 -7.83 -1.22
N LEU A 49 -5.92 -8.29 -1.57
CA LEU A 49 -4.67 -7.61 -1.17
C LEU A 49 -4.56 -6.23 -1.81
N VAL A 50 -4.85 -6.11 -3.10
CA VAL A 50 -4.84 -4.81 -3.81
C VAL A 50 -5.85 -3.84 -3.21
N SER A 51 -7.06 -4.32 -2.92
CA SER A 51 -8.10 -3.51 -2.28
C SER A 51 -7.68 -3.09 -0.86
N GLY A 52 -7.14 -4.02 -0.06
CA GLY A 52 -6.66 -3.69 1.27
C GLY A 52 -5.49 -2.70 1.27
N LEU A 53 -4.68 -2.69 0.22
CA LEU A 53 -3.62 -1.71 0.02
C LEU A 53 -4.19 -0.33 -0.35
N ALA A 54 -5.21 -0.28 -1.21
CA ALA A 54 -5.94 0.94 -1.55
C ALA A 54 -6.69 1.53 -0.34
N ASP A 55 -7.31 0.70 0.48
CA ASP A 55 -7.96 1.12 1.72
C ASP A 55 -6.94 1.77 2.67
N ARG A 56 -5.79 1.12 2.87
CA ARG A 56 -4.68 1.65 3.67
C ARG A 56 -4.21 3.01 3.16
N PHE A 57 -4.06 3.16 1.85
CA PHE A 57 -3.67 4.43 1.25
C PHE A 57 -4.70 5.52 1.52
N SER A 58 -5.98 5.20 1.38
CA SER A 58 -7.09 6.12 1.66
C SER A 58 -7.11 6.56 3.13
N GLU A 59 -6.92 5.63 4.06
CA GLU A 59 -6.81 5.91 5.50
C GLU A 59 -5.60 6.82 5.81
N GLN A 60 -4.46 6.59 5.16
CA GLN A 60 -3.28 7.44 5.31
C GLN A 60 -3.53 8.87 4.81
N ILE A 61 -4.15 9.03 3.65
CA ILE A 61 -4.50 10.33 3.08
C ILE A 61 -5.52 11.07 3.96
N GLU A 62 -6.53 10.37 4.47
CA GLU A 62 -7.51 10.96 5.39
C GLU A 62 -6.84 11.45 6.68
N SER A 63 -6.02 10.60 7.30
CA SER A 63 -5.26 10.95 8.50
C SER A 63 -4.35 12.15 8.27
N GLU A 64 -3.67 12.18 7.14
CA GLU A 64 -2.74 13.25 6.79
C GLU A 64 -3.48 14.56 6.50
N THR A 65 -4.62 14.48 5.80
CA THR A 65 -5.51 15.60 5.56
C THR A 65 -5.98 16.19 6.89
N LEU A 66 -6.47 15.37 7.82
CA LEU A 66 -6.90 15.83 9.14
C LEU A 66 -5.76 16.47 9.95
N ARG A 67 -4.54 15.93 9.86
CA ARG A 67 -3.34 16.51 10.50
C ARG A 67 -3.03 17.89 9.93
N LEU A 68 -2.94 18.01 8.61
CA LEU A 68 -2.58 19.26 7.92
C LEU A 68 -3.61 20.37 8.17
N HIS A 69 -4.91 20.05 8.30
CA HIS A 69 -5.93 21.05 8.65
C HIS A 69 -5.69 21.75 10.00
N GLN A 70 -4.89 21.14 10.88
CA GLN A 70 -4.56 21.69 12.20
C GLN A 70 -3.24 22.48 12.21
N ILE A 71 -2.56 22.55 11.06
CA ILE A 71 -1.23 23.15 10.91
C ILE A 71 -1.35 24.50 10.19
N GLU A 72 -0.56 25.48 10.63
CA GLU A 72 -0.40 26.75 9.95
C GLU A 72 0.47 26.58 8.69
N ASN A 73 0.04 27.11 7.55
CA ASN A 73 0.70 26.93 6.23
C ASN A 73 0.84 25.45 5.79
N PRO A 74 -0.28 24.69 5.68
CA PRO A 74 -0.25 23.24 5.44
C PRO A 74 0.42 22.83 4.12
N VAL A 75 0.31 23.65 3.07
CA VAL A 75 0.95 23.36 1.77
C VAL A 75 2.47 23.40 1.89
N GLU A 76 3.03 24.36 2.64
CA GLU A 76 4.47 24.48 2.83
C GLU A 76 5.02 23.28 3.62
N VAL A 77 4.33 22.90 4.69
CA VAL A 77 4.69 21.74 5.52
C VAL A 77 4.61 20.44 4.71
N PHE A 78 3.52 20.23 3.98
CA PHE A 78 3.36 19.05 3.12
C PHE A 78 4.47 18.95 2.07
N LEU A 79 4.81 20.06 1.41
CA LEU A 79 5.88 20.07 0.41
C LEU A 79 7.25 19.80 1.03
N GLN A 80 7.55 20.34 2.21
CA GLN A 80 8.81 20.07 2.91
C GLN A 80 8.93 18.60 3.30
N GLU A 81 7.86 18.01 3.84
CA GLU A 81 7.83 16.60 4.23
C GLU A 81 7.86 15.66 3.03
N SER A 82 7.19 16.01 1.92
CA SER A 82 7.22 15.27 0.65
C SER A 82 8.59 15.31 -0.04
N LEU A 83 9.41 16.32 0.26
CA LEU A 83 10.81 16.42 -0.20
C LEU A 83 11.78 15.70 0.76
N GLY A 84 11.31 15.27 1.94
CA GLY A 84 12.04 14.42 2.87
C GLY A 84 12.14 12.99 2.34
N VAL A 85 13.28 12.35 2.57
CA VAL A 85 13.54 10.99 2.10
C VAL A 85 12.65 10.00 2.88
N HIS A 86 11.62 9.46 2.19
CA HIS A 86 10.70 8.39 2.61
C HIS A 86 9.58 8.78 3.59
N HIS A 87 8.56 9.47 3.08
CA HIS A 87 7.26 9.49 3.77
C HIS A 87 6.63 8.08 3.71
N PRO A 88 6.01 7.57 4.79
CA PRO A 88 5.39 6.24 4.79
C PRO A 88 4.36 6.01 3.68
N MET A 89 3.68 7.08 3.23
CA MET A 89 2.76 7.02 2.08
C MET A 89 3.49 6.76 0.76
N ASP A 90 4.75 7.17 0.60
CA ASP A 90 5.49 7.03 -0.66
C ASP A 90 5.56 5.56 -1.07
N ARG A 91 5.73 4.67 -0.08
CA ARG A 91 5.83 3.23 -0.34
C ARG A 91 4.51 2.66 -0.84
N THR A 92 3.42 2.91 -0.12
CA THR A 92 2.08 2.45 -0.50
C THR A 92 1.67 3.04 -1.86
N PHE A 93 1.95 4.32 -2.10
CA PHE A 93 1.68 5.01 -3.36
C PHE A 93 2.49 4.43 -4.53
N ILE A 94 3.81 4.22 -4.37
CA ILE A 94 4.65 3.61 -5.39
C ILE A 94 4.18 2.19 -5.73
N ALA A 95 3.79 1.40 -4.71
CA ALA A 95 3.25 0.05 -4.93
C ALA A 95 1.94 0.09 -5.74
N LEU A 96 1.01 1.00 -5.42
CA LEU A 96 -0.23 1.19 -6.18
C LEU A 96 0.04 1.62 -7.63
N ILE A 97 0.98 2.53 -7.86
CA ILE A 97 1.41 2.92 -9.22
C ILE A 97 1.96 1.69 -9.97
N GLY A 98 2.82 0.90 -9.32
CA GLY A 98 3.38 -0.32 -9.92
C GLY A 98 2.31 -1.32 -10.35
N LEU A 99 1.23 -1.45 -9.57
CA LEU A 99 0.07 -2.29 -9.90
C LEU A 99 -0.78 -1.69 -11.05
N ALA A 100 -0.97 -0.37 -11.07
CA ALA A 100 -1.81 0.30 -12.06
C ALA A 100 -1.20 0.28 -13.48
N GLN A 101 0.13 0.33 -13.59
CA GLN A 101 0.86 0.39 -14.87
C GLN A 101 0.84 -0.93 -15.67
N LEU A 102 0.59 -2.07 -15.01
CA LEU A 102 0.68 -3.40 -15.64
C LEU A 102 -0.67 -4.05 -15.99
N GLY A 103 -1.78 -3.37 -15.67
CA GLY A 103 -3.00 -3.45 -16.48
C GLY A 103 -4.12 -4.39 -16.05
N GLU A 104 -4.02 -5.16 -14.97
CA GLU A 104 -5.09 -6.11 -14.59
C GLU A 104 -5.98 -5.70 -13.40
N HIS A 105 -5.64 -4.64 -12.65
CA HIS A 105 -6.38 -4.26 -11.43
C HIS A 105 -7.05 -2.87 -11.56
N GLN A 106 -8.37 -2.85 -11.81
CA GLN A 106 -9.15 -1.60 -11.86
C GLN A 106 -9.12 -0.84 -10.52
N VAL A 107 -9.14 -1.57 -9.40
CA VAL A 107 -9.10 -1.01 -8.04
C VAL A 107 -7.86 -0.12 -7.81
N ALA A 108 -6.69 -0.51 -8.33
CA ALA A 108 -5.48 0.31 -8.19
C ALA A 108 -5.56 1.60 -9.01
N LYS A 109 -6.28 1.61 -10.14
CA LYS A 109 -6.49 2.82 -10.93
C LYS A 109 -7.48 3.76 -10.26
N ASP A 110 -8.56 3.21 -9.69
CA ASP A 110 -9.56 3.99 -8.98
C ASP A 110 -9.00 4.63 -7.70
N ALA A 111 -8.07 3.94 -7.01
CA ALA A 111 -7.39 4.47 -5.82
C ALA A 111 -6.43 5.64 -6.12
N LEU A 112 -6.02 5.81 -7.39
CA LEU A 112 -5.09 6.85 -7.83
C LEU A 112 -5.79 8.02 -8.55
N ALA A 113 -7.10 7.92 -8.79
CA ALA A 113 -7.91 8.91 -9.50
C ALA A 113 -8.49 9.95 -8.55
#